data_AF-A0A5Q6RXN0-F1
#
_entry.id   AF-A0A5Q6RXN0-F1
#
_cell.length_a   1.000
_cell.length_b   1.000
_cell.length_c   1.000
_cell.angle_alpha   90.00
_cell.angle_beta   90.00
_cell.angle_gamma   90.00
#
_symmetry.space_group_name_H-M   'P 1'
#
loop_
_entity.id
_entity.type
_entity.pdbx_description
1 polymer ?
#
loop_
_entity_poly.entity_id
_entity_poly.type
_entity_poly.pdbx_seq_one_letter_code
_entity_poly.pdbx_strand_id
1 'polypeptide(L)'
;MTDTARTSKTARTTDASRIPVQAVAAAWAVFELAIAAWMDFPFAAAFFGVLFAVGAWWAGRPGMGGVVLVAVLVAIELAFLPFYARESIFDWTTQIVALVLGVAAIIACTRAARAARRG
;
A
#
# COMPACT_ATOMS: atom_id res chain seq x y z
N MET A 1 43.59 -23.57 18.72
CA MET A 1 42.31 -23.22 19.36
C MET A 1 42.12 -21.71 19.26
N THR A 2 41.52 -21.22 18.18
CA THR A 2 40.99 -19.84 18.06
C THR A 2 40.02 -19.87 16.89
N ASP A 3 38.79 -20.26 17.17
CA ASP A 3 37.66 -20.19 16.24
C ASP A 3 37.14 -18.75 16.27
N THR A 4 37.62 -17.94 15.33
CA THR A 4 37.21 -16.55 15.16
C THR A 4 35.75 -16.52 14.72
N ALA A 5 34.89 -16.20 15.68
CA ALA A 5 33.48 -15.88 15.52
C ALA A 5 33.22 -15.02 14.28
N ARG A 6 32.74 -15.66 13.22
CA ARG A 6 32.17 -15.00 12.05
C ARG A 6 30.81 -14.43 12.45
N THR A 7 30.81 -13.20 12.98
CA THR A 7 29.62 -12.35 13.13
C THR A 7 29.02 -12.08 11.75
N SER A 8 28.15 -12.99 11.29
CA SER A 8 27.27 -12.77 10.15
C SER A 8 26.22 -11.74 10.53
N LYS A 9 26.58 -10.46 10.40
CA LYS A 9 25.58 -9.39 10.27
C LYS A 9 24.92 -9.60 8.90
N THR A 10 23.96 -10.52 8.85
CA THR A 10 23.12 -10.76 7.67
C THR A 10 22.42 -9.46 7.36
N ALA A 11 22.98 -8.69 6.43
CA ALA A 11 22.34 -7.51 5.89
C ALA A 11 20.97 -7.98 5.39
N ARG A 12 19.91 -7.53 6.06
CA ARG A 12 18.53 -7.80 5.67
C ARG A 12 18.35 -7.18 4.28
N THR A 13 18.53 -7.98 3.23
CA THR A 13 18.29 -7.54 1.87
C THR A 13 16.81 -7.22 1.78
N THR A 14 16.50 -5.93 1.66
CA THR A 14 15.13 -5.50 1.36
C THR A 14 14.75 -6.19 0.06
N ASP A 15 13.74 -7.07 0.12
CA ASP A 15 13.23 -7.77 -1.05
C ASP A 15 12.72 -6.72 -2.05
N ALA A 16 13.49 -6.52 -3.12
CA ALA A 16 13.24 -5.47 -4.10
C ALA A 16 11.85 -5.58 -4.74
N SER A 17 11.25 -6.78 -4.72
CA SER A 17 9.88 -7.00 -5.20
C SER A 17 8.81 -6.28 -4.36
N ARG A 18 9.15 -5.84 -3.14
CA ARG A 18 8.24 -5.19 -2.18
C ARG A 18 8.32 -3.68 -2.19
N ILE A 19 9.38 -3.09 -2.75
CA ILE A 19 9.54 -1.63 -2.86
C ILE A 19 8.34 -0.99 -3.57
N PRO A 20 7.83 -1.53 -4.70
CA PRO A 20 6.65 -0.97 -5.35
C PRO A 20 5.40 -0.98 -4.47
N VAL A 21 5.21 -2.02 -3.63
CA VAL A 21 4.08 -2.11 -2.70
C VAL A 21 4.18 -1.03 -1.62
N GLN A 22 5.38 -0.78 -1.10
CA GLN A 22 5.60 0.29 -0.13
C GLN A 22 5.31 1.66 -0.74
N ALA A 23 5.81 1.91 -1.95
CA ALA A 23 5.65 3.20 -2.63
C ALA A 23 4.18 3.51 -2.91
N VAL A 24 3.44 2.54 -3.46
CA VAL A 24 2.01 2.75 -3.78
C VAL A 24 1.14 2.83 -2.53
N ALA A 25 1.43 2.05 -1.48
CA ALA A 25 0.72 2.17 -0.21
C ALA A 25 0.99 3.53 0.46
N ALA A 26 2.23 4.04 0.38
CA ALA A 26 2.53 5.39 0.87
C ALA A 26 1.80 6.47 0.05
N ALA A 27 1.71 6.31 -1.27
CA ALA A 27 0.95 7.22 -2.13
C ALA A 27 -0.55 7.22 -1.79
N TRP A 28 -1.15 6.05 -1.56
CA TRP A 28 -2.51 5.94 -1.04
C TRP A 28 -2.68 6.62 0.31
N ALA A 29 -1.75 6.41 1.25
CA ALA A 29 -1.80 7.05 2.56
C ALA A 29 -1.84 8.58 2.46
N VAL A 30 -0.97 9.15 1.61
CA VAL A 30 -0.94 10.60 1.37
C VAL A 30 -2.22 11.06 0.69
N PHE A 31 -2.71 10.33 -0.31
CA PHE A 31 -3.93 10.65 -1.02
C PHE A 31 -5.14 10.69 -0.07
N GLU A 32 -5.37 9.63 0.69
CA GLU A 32 -6.44 9.53 1.69
C GLU A 32 -6.38 10.65 2.73
N LEU A 33 -5.20 10.88 3.32
CA LEU A 33 -5.02 11.92 4.33
C LEU A 33 -5.20 13.32 3.75
N ALA A 34 -4.80 13.54 2.50
CA ALA A 34 -5.05 14.79 1.82
C ALA A 34 -6.56 14.97 1.64
N ILE A 35 -7.25 14.06 0.98
CA ILE A 35 -8.68 14.24 0.67
C ILE A 35 -9.59 14.23 1.90
N ALA A 36 -9.14 13.71 3.03
CA ALA A 36 -9.93 13.59 4.26
C ALA A 36 -10.64 14.88 4.66
N ALA A 37 -9.98 16.04 4.57
CA ALA A 37 -10.56 17.32 4.98
C ALA A 37 -11.75 17.78 4.10
N TRP A 38 -11.95 17.15 2.94
CA TRP A 38 -12.96 17.48 1.95
C TRP A 38 -14.05 16.41 1.83
N MET A 39 -14.02 15.37 2.66
CA MET A 39 -15.04 14.31 2.68
C MET A 39 -16.08 14.53 3.78
N ASP A 40 -17.30 14.05 3.54
CA ASP A 40 -18.38 14.07 4.55
C ASP A 40 -18.02 13.28 5.81
N PHE A 41 -17.19 12.25 5.67
CA PHE A 41 -16.69 11.41 6.76
C PHE A 41 -15.16 11.46 6.85
N PRO A 42 -14.57 12.58 7.32
CA PRO A 42 -13.13 12.81 7.30
C PRO A 42 -12.34 11.75 8.11
N PHE A 43 -12.95 11.23 9.18
CA PHE A 43 -12.36 10.18 10.01
C PHE A 43 -12.20 8.84 9.28
N ALA A 44 -13.10 8.51 8.33
CA ALA A 44 -13.00 7.29 7.55
C ALA A 44 -11.78 7.35 6.62
N ALA A 45 -11.66 8.43 5.83
CA ALA A 45 -10.50 8.67 4.98
C ALA A 45 -9.19 8.70 5.78
N ALA A 46 -9.16 9.41 6.91
CA ALA A 46 -7.99 9.43 7.78
C ALA A 46 -7.62 8.03 8.32
N PHE A 47 -8.61 7.22 8.67
CA PHE A 47 -8.40 5.84 9.12
C PHE A 47 -7.81 4.97 8.00
N PHE A 48 -8.37 5.01 6.79
CA PHE A 48 -7.81 4.30 5.64
C PHE A 48 -6.39 4.78 5.30
N GLY A 49 -6.15 6.09 5.35
CA GLY A 49 -4.81 6.67 5.16
C GLY A 49 -3.79 6.15 6.16
N VAL A 50 -4.16 6.05 7.45
CA VAL A 50 -3.29 5.45 8.48
C VAL A 50 -3.07 3.96 8.21
N LEU A 51 -4.10 3.21 7.83
CA LEU A 51 -3.96 1.78 7.48
C LEU A 51 -3.05 1.57 6.28
N PHE A 52 -3.11 2.44 5.27
CA PHE A 52 -2.19 2.42 4.14
C PHE A 52 -0.76 2.75 4.55
N ALA A 53 -0.55 3.72 5.46
CA ALA A 53 0.77 4.01 6.01
C ALA A 53 1.34 2.81 6.79
N VAL A 54 0.51 2.15 7.60
CA VAL A 54 0.85 0.89 8.29
C VAL A 54 1.18 -0.20 7.27
N GLY A 55 0.38 -0.32 6.20
CA GLY A 55 0.62 -1.25 5.09
C GLY A 55 1.97 -1.01 4.41
N ALA A 56 2.30 0.26 4.12
CA ALA A 56 3.58 0.65 3.54
C ALA A 56 4.75 0.26 4.44
N TRP A 57 4.68 0.63 5.72
CA TRP A 57 5.70 0.29 6.72
C TRP A 57 5.83 -1.23 6.92
N TRP A 58 4.71 -1.96 6.92
CA TRP A 58 4.70 -3.41 7.13
C TRP A 58 5.18 -4.18 5.90
N ALA A 59 4.91 -3.70 4.69
CA ALA A 59 5.42 -4.30 3.45
C ALA A 59 6.96 -4.29 3.36
N GLY A 60 7.64 -3.41 4.13
CA GLY A 60 9.09 -3.42 4.29
C GLY A 60 9.65 -4.52 5.21
N ARG A 61 8.80 -5.29 5.88
CA ARG A 61 9.21 -6.41 6.75
C ARG A 61 9.09 -7.76 6.04
N PRO A 62 9.82 -8.79 6.51
CA PRO A 62 9.61 -10.17 6.07
C PRO A 62 8.15 -10.63 6.26
N GLY A 63 7.69 -11.57 5.41
CA GLY A 63 6.33 -12.12 5.45
C GLY A 63 5.32 -11.36 4.57
N MET A 64 4.16 -11.94 4.29
CA MET A 64 3.19 -11.38 3.31
C MET A 64 2.16 -10.42 3.92
N GLY A 65 2.17 -10.22 5.24
CA GLY A 65 1.13 -9.46 5.95
C GLY A 65 0.90 -8.05 5.39
N GLY A 66 1.95 -7.26 5.19
CA GLY A 66 1.83 -5.92 4.63
C GLY A 66 1.31 -5.89 3.19
N VAL A 67 1.72 -6.85 2.36
CA VAL A 67 1.23 -6.97 0.97
C VAL A 67 -0.25 -7.33 0.95
N VAL A 68 -0.66 -8.27 1.82
CA VAL A 68 -2.07 -8.68 1.94
C VAL A 68 -2.92 -7.52 2.46
N LEU A 69 -2.45 -6.80 3.48
CA LEU A 69 -3.15 -5.63 4.01
C LEU A 69 -3.40 -4.60 2.90
N VAL A 70 -2.36 -4.20 2.16
CA VAL A 70 -2.49 -3.23 1.06
C VAL A 70 -3.45 -3.72 -0.02
N ALA A 71 -3.37 -5.01 -0.40
CA ALA A 71 -4.27 -5.58 -1.38
C ALA A 71 -5.74 -5.55 -0.93
N VAL A 72 -6.01 -5.82 0.35
CA VAL A 72 -7.36 -5.77 0.93
C VAL A 72 -7.88 -4.33 0.96
N LEU A 73 -7.08 -3.37 1.41
CA LEU A 73 -7.49 -1.96 1.46
C LEU A 73 -7.83 -1.44 0.06
N VAL A 74 -6.97 -1.72 -0.94
CA VAL A 74 -7.24 -1.35 -2.34
C VAL A 74 -8.49 -2.03 -2.88
N ALA A 75 -8.72 -3.30 -2.54
CA ALA A 75 -9.92 -4.00 -2.97
C ALA A 75 -11.18 -3.35 -2.39
N ILE A 76 -11.14 -2.89 -1.14
CA ILE A 76 -12.22 -2.14 -0.52
C ILE A 76 -12.44 -0.82 -1.27
N GLU A 77 -11.39 0.00 -1.45
CA GLU A 77 -11.50 1.29 -2.15
C GLU A 77 -12.11 1.15 -3.56
N LEU A 78 -11.63 0.17 -4.33
CA LEU A 78 -12.14 -0.08 -5.67
C LEU A 78 -13.57 -0.65 -5.68
N ALA A 79 -13.95 -1.43 -4.66
CA ALA A 79 -15.31 -1.93 -4.53
C ALA A 79 -16.30 -0.81 -4.19
N PHE A 80 -15.87 0.21 -3.45
CA PHE A 80 -16.69 1.38 -3.12
C PHE A 80 -16.70 2.46 -4.21
N LEU A 81 -15.73 2.42 -5.15
CA LEU A 81 -15.60 3.39 -6.25
C LEU A 81 -16.91 3.70 -7.00
N PRO A 82 -17.77 2.72 -7.37
CA PRO A 82 -19.00 2.98 -8.10
C PRO A 82 -20.01 3.86 -7.33
N PHE A 83 -19.97 3.82 -6.00
CA PHE A 83 -20.95 4.45 -5.11
C PHE A 83 -20.62 5.90 -4.75
N TYR A 84 -19.42 6.39 -5.06
CA TYR A 84 -19.08 7.80 -4.83
C TYR A 84 -19.81 8.74 -5.81
N ALA A 85 -20.24 9.88 -5.28
CA ALA A 85 -20.84 10.97 -6.05
C ALA A 85 -19.86 11.49 -7.12
N ARG A 86 -20.42 12.01 -8.23
CA ARG A 86 -19.66 12.49 -9.40
C ARG A 86 -20.26 13.80 -9.89
N GLU A 87 -20.37 14.76 -8.98
CA GLU A 87 -21.08 16.01 -9.20
C GLU A 87 -20.12 17.13 -9.60
N SER A 88 -18.84 17.01 -9.22
CA SER A 88 -17.82 18.02 -9.45
C SER A 88 -16.60 17.49 -10.21
N ILE A 89 -15.82 18.40 -10.80
CA ILE A 89 -14.51 18.08 -11.42
C ILE A 89 -13.56 17.50 -10.37
N PHE A 90 -13.66 17.95 -9.12
CA PHE A 90 -12.86 17.43 -8.02
C PHE A 90 -13.17 15.95 -7.75
N ASP A 91 -14.45 15.56 -7.78
CA ASP A 91 -14.88 14.16 -7.59
C ASP A 91 -14.33 13.26 -8.69
N TRP A 92 -14.41 13.72 -9.94
CA TRP A 92 -13.84 12.98 -11.08
C TRP A 92 -12.32 12.85 -10.96
N THR A 93 -11.64 13.92 -10.55
CA THR A 93 -10.19 13.92 -10.40
C THR A 93 -9.74 12.95 -9.30
N THR A 94 -10.40 12.99 -8.13
CA THR A 94 -10.08 12.08 -7.02
C THR A 94 -10.35 10.62 -7.38
N GLN A 95 -11.44 10.31 -8.07
CA GLN A 95 -11.74 8.94 -8.52
C GLN A 95 -10.75 8.42 -9.56
N ILE A 96 -10.32 9.27 -10.51
CA ILE A 96 -9.29 8.88 -11.49
C ILE A 96 -7.95 8.59 -10.79
N VAL A 97 -7.55 9.44 -9.84
CA VAL A 97 -6.33 9.22 -9.05
C VAL A 97 -6.43 7.92 -8.24
N ALA A 98 -7.55 7.70 -7.55
CA ALA A 98 -7.81 6.47 -6.81
C ALA A 98 -7.74 5.23 -7.71
N LEU A 99 -8.32 5.30 -8.92
CA LEU A 99 -8.25 4.20 -9.90
C LEU A 99 -6.81 3.91 -10.35
N VAL A 100 -6.03 4.96 -10.68
CA VAL A 100 -4.63 4.82 -11.09
C VAL A 100 -3.79 4.19 -9.97
N LEU A 101 -3.94 4.69 -8.74
CA LEU A 101 -3.26 4.13 -7.57
C LEU A 101 -3.70 2.69 -7.28
N GLY A 102 -4.99 2.39 -7.47
CA GLY A 102 -5.53 1.04 -7.30
C GLY A 102 -4.95 0.04 -8.29
N VAL A 103 -4.90 0.40 -9.58
CA VAL A 103 -4.28 -0.44 -10.63
C VAL A 103 -2.78 -0.66 -10.34
N ALA A 104 -2.06 0.40 -9.97
CA ALA A 104 -0.65 0.30 -9.60
C ALA A 104 -0.44 -0.64 -8.41
N ALA A 105 -1.31 -0.57 -7.40
CA ALA A 105 -1.24 -1.42 -6.22
C ALA A 105 -1.53 -2.88 -6.52
N ILE A 106 -2.52 -3.17 -7.37
CA ILE A 106 -2.82 -4.54 -7.84
C ILE A 106 -1.60 -5.14 -8.54
N ILE A 107 -0.98 -4.38 -9.45
CA ILE A 107 0.23 -4.84 -10.17
C ILE A 107 1.37 -5.10 -9.17
N ALA A 108 1.63 -4.17 -8.26
CA ALA A 108 2.68 -4.28 -7.25
C ALA A 108 2.48 -5.51 -6.35
N CYS A 109 1.27 -5.69 -5.80
CA CYS A 109 0.93 -6.81 -4.92
C CYS A 109 1.01 -8.15 -5.66
N THR A 110 0.54 -8.19 -6.92
CA THR A 110 0.63 -9.41 -7.75
C THR A 110 2.09 -9.79 -8.01
N ARG A 111 2.95 -8.81 -8.31
CA ARG A 111 4.38 -9.06 -8.52
C ARG A 111 5.06 -9.56 -7.24
N ALA A 112 4.79 -8.94 -6.10
CA ALA A 112 5.30 -9.37 -4.80
C ALA A 112 4.82 -10.79 -4.44
N ALA A 113 3.54 -11.11 -4.65
CA ALA A 113 2.97 -12.43 -4.41
C ALA A 113 3.60 -13.51 -5.32
N ARG A 114 3.86 -13.19 -6.60
CA ARG A 114 4.56 -14.11 -7.52
C ARG A 114 6.01 -14.33 -7.12
N ALA A 115 6.71 -13.28 -6.68
CA ALA A 115 8.09 -13.41 -6.20
C ALA A 115 8.16 -14.30 -4.95
N ALA A 116 7.22 -14.13 -4.01
CA ALA A 116 7.15 -14.94 -2.79
C ALA A 116 6.85 -16.43 -3.02
N ARG A 117 6.31 -16.82 -4.19
CA ARG A 117 6.08 -18.23 -4.55
C ARG A 117 7.27 -18.91 -5.23
N ARG A 118 8.27 -18.14 -5.65
CA ARG A 118 9.44 -18.62 -6.41
C ARG A 118 10.69 -18.83 -5.54
N GLY A 119 10.70 -18.28 -4.33
CA GLY A 119 11.73 -18.52 -3.32
C GLY A 119 11.21 -19.45 -2.25
#